data_AF-A0A820ARX4-F1
#
_entry.id   AF-A0A820ARX4-F1
#
_cell.length_a   1.000
_cell.length_b   1.000
_cell.length_c   1.000
_cell.angle_alpha   90.00
_cell.angle_beta   90.00
_cell.angle_gamma   90.00
#
_symmetry.space_group_name_H-M   'P 1'
#
loop_
_entity.id
_entity.type
_entity.pdbx_description
1 polymer ?
#
loop_
_entity_poly.entity_id
_entity_poly.type
_entity_poly.pdbx_seq_one_letter_code
_entity_poly.pdbx_strand_id
1 'polypeptide(L)'
;MKRALVSLVRQRALARSSESAKYLGCNHVFALSTSRPMSTTSTRYAAQSAQTTPEVSSILEQKILGHQSKQDLEETGRVLTIGDGIARVYGLKNIQAEEMVEFSSGLKGMALNLEPDNVGVVVFGNDRLIKEGDIVKRTGAIVDVPTGDELLGRVVDALGNPIDGKGPLNTKKRARVGIKAPGIIPRISVREPMQTGMKAVDSLVPIGRGQRELIIGDRQTGKTAVAIDTIINQKRFNDAGEEKKKLYCIYVAIGQKRSTVAQLVKRLTDA
;
A
#
# COMPACT_ATOMS: atom_id res chain seq x y z
N MET A 1 -6.26 4.95 31.87
CA MET A 1 -5.07 5.22 31.02
C MET A 1 -5.54 5.86 29.73
N LYS A 2 -5.08 7.08 29.46
CA LYS A 2 -5.60 8.04 28.47
C LYS A 2 -4.72 8.07 27.20
N ARG A 3 -5.38 8.22 26.04
CA ARG A 3 -5.03 9.03 24.84
C ARG A 3 -3.76 8.73 24.01
N ALA A 4 -3.96 8.53 22.70
CA ALA A 4 -3.36 9.33 21.59
C ALA A 4 -3.99 8.89 20.23
N LEU A 5 -4.86 9.71 19.61
CA LEU A 5 -4.67 10.51 18.37
C LEU A 5 -4.46 9.65 17.10
N VAL A 6 -5.31 9.60 16.05
CA VAL A 6 -6.14 10.55 15.27
C VAL A 6 -5.36 11.76 14.71
N SER A 7 -5.45 11.88 13.37
CA SER A 7 -5.21 13.08 12.53
C SER A 7 -3.78 13.35 12.04
N LEU A 8 -3.47 12.90 10.81
CA LEU A 8 -2.39 13.48 10.01
C LEU A 8 -2.90 13.76 8.58
N VAL A 9 -3.69 14.83 8.45
CA VAL A 9 -3.94 15.51 7.18
C VAL A 9 -3.84 17.00 7.46
N ARG A 10 -3.04 17.69 6.62
CA ARG A 10 -3.02 19.15 6.38
C ARG A 10 -2.05 19.97 7.24
N GLN A 11 -0.85 20.22 6.70
CA GLN A 11 -0.28 21.57 6.59
C GLN A 11 0.94 21.56 5.66
N ARG A 12 0.72 22.02 4.44
CA ARG A 12 1.74 22.47 3.48
C ARG A 12 1.38 23.92 3.20
N ALA A 13 2.18 24.88 3.68
CA ALA A 13 2.44 26.19 3.08
C ALA A 13 3.15 27.13 4.07
N LEU A 14 4.03 27.97 3.50
CA LEU A 14 4.66 29.18 4.06
C LEU A 14 6.02 29.00 4.74
N ALA A 15 7.09 29.13 3.93
CA ALA A 15 8.21 30.06 4.19
C ALA A 15 9.12 30.11 2.95
N ARG A 16 9.00 31.17 2.15
CA ARG A 16 9.99 31.64 1.18
C ARG A 16 10.37 33.07 1.59
N SER A 17 11.65 33.42 1.38
CA SER A 17 12.31 34.74 1.51
C SER A 17 12.29 35.33 2.92
N SER A 18 13.31 35.97 3.48
CA SER A 18 14.54 36.64 3.04
C SER A 18 15.39 36.80 4.33
N GLU A 19 16.72 36.83 4.34
CA GLU A 19 17.51 38.07 4.22
C GLU A 19 19.01 37.75 4.28
N SER A 20 19.76 38.46 3.44
CA SER A 20 21.21 38.58 3.43
C SER A 20 21.61 39.90 4.11
N ALA A 21 22.66 39.89 4.95
CA ALA A 21 23.49 41.03 5.44
C ALA A 21 23.99 40.71 6.87
N LYS A 22 25.20 40.99 7.34
CA LYS A 22 26.32 41.86 6.93
C LYS A 22 27.58 41.45 7.73
N TYR A 23 28.74 41.64 7.11
CA TYR A 23 30.07 41.73 7.73
C TYR A 23 30.28 43.09 8.43
N LEU A 24 31.40 43.22 9.17
CA LEU A 24 31.93 44.35 10.00
C LEU A 24 31.52 44.22 11.48
N GLY A 25 32.39 44.16 12.50
CA GLY A 25 33.82 44.41 12.65
C GLY A 25 34.02 45.28 13.91
N CYS A 26 34.84 44.87 14.89
CA CYS A 26 35.65 45.76 15.77
C CYS A 26 36.54 44.97 16.76
N ASN A 27 37.70 45.55 17.07
CA ASN A 27 38.84 45.04 17.85
C ASN A 27 38.78 45.36 19.36
N HIS A 28 39.70 44.69 20.10
CA HIS A 28 40.23 44.96 21.46
C HIS A 28 39.37 44.47 22.65
N VAL A 29 39.87 43.79 23.71
CA VAL A 29 41.11 43.96 24.51
C VAL A 29 41.56 42.63 25.17
N PHE A 30 42.89 42.51 25.43
CA PHE A 30 43.66 41.71 26.42
C PHE A 30 42.87 41.06 27.60
N ALA A 31 43.31 40.03 28.33
CA ALA A 31 44.40 39.04 28.32
C ALA A 31 44.14 38.12 29.53
N LEU A 32 44.58 36.86 29.50
CA LEU A 32 45.17 36.16 30.66
C LEU A 32 45.69 34.79 30.21
N SER A 33 46.98 34.62 30.38
CA SER A 33 47.73 33.39 30.19
C SER A 33 47.43 32.40 31.31
N THR A 34 47.40 31.11 30.99
CA THR A 34 48.04 30.04 31.78
C THR A 34 48.21 28.81 30.89
N SER A 35 49.33 28.13 31.09
CA SER A 35 49.92 27.13 30.20
C SER A 35 49.76 25.71 30.73
N ARG A 36 49.92 24.74 29.80
CA ARG A 36 50.20 23.28 29.94
C ARG A 36 49.01 22.32 29.79
N PRO A 37 49.25 21.05 29.39
CA PRO A 37 49.97 20.60 28.19
C PRO A 37 49.14 19.59 27.36
N MET A 38 49.55 19.37 26.11
CA MET A 38 49.08 18.26 25.28
C MET A 38 49.46 16.91 25.93
N SER A 39 48.48 16.08 26.24
CA SER A 39 48.67 14.64 26.48
C SER A 39 48.02 13.85 25.35
N THR A 40 48.86 13.18 24.58
CA THR A 40 48.49 12.18 23.58
C THR A 40 48.05 10.90 24.27
N THR A 41 46.77 10.79 24.56
CA THR A 41 46.17 9.50 24.92
C THR A 41 45.52 8.92 23.67
N SER A 42 46.22 8.01 23.02
CA SER A 42 45.71 7.14 21.97
C SER A 42 44.62 6.22 22.53
N THR A 43 43.38 6.71 22.59
CA THR A 43 42.20 5.88 22.76
C THR A 43 41.93 5.16 21.45
N ARG A 44 42.36 3.90 21.39
CA ARG A 44 41.85 2.89 20.46
C ARG A 44 40.35 2.77 20.72
N TYR A 45 39.54 3.53 19.98
CA TYR A 45 38.13 3.20 19.84
C TYR A 45 38.05 1.97 18.94
N ALA A 46 37.82 0.85 19.61
CA ALA A 46 37.47 -0.41 19.01
C ALA A 46 36.36 -0.18 17.98
N ALA A 47 36.58 -0.69 16.78
CA ALA A 47 35.59 -0.80 15.72
C ALA A 47 34.37 -1.54 16.28
N GLN A 48 33.33 -0.77 16.59
CA GLN A 48 32.08 -1.28 17.09
C GLN A 48 31.32 -1.84 15.89
N SER A 49 31.47 -3.17 15.72
CA SER A 49 30.61 -4.09 14.99
C SER A 49 29.51 -3.44 14.14
N ALA A 50 29.86 -3.03 12.92
CA ALA A 50 28.88 -2.98 11.86
C ALA A 50 28.52 -4.45 11.57
N GLN A 51 27.32 -4.89 11.98
CA GLN A 51 26.75 -6.14 11.48
C GLN A 51 26.63 -6.00 9.96
N THR A 52 27.68 -6.41 9.27
CA THR A 52 27.73 -6.43 7.82
C THR A 52 27.03 -7.72 7.45
N THR A 53 25.79 -7.64 6.96
CA THR A 53 25.13 -8.81 6.41
C THR A 53 26.03 -9.38 5.31
N PRO A 54 26.19 -10.71 5.21
CA PRO A 54 27.17 -11.35 4.32
C PRO A 54 27.03 -10.93 2.85
N GLU A 55 25.82 -10.55 2.42
CA GLU A 55 25.57 -10.00 1.08
C GLU A 55 26.10 -8.56 0.89
N VAL A 56 26.21 -7.73 1.93
CA VAL A 56 26.83 -6.40 1.79
C VAL A 56 28.33 -6.56 1.51
N SER A 57 28.97 -7.54 2.15
CA SER A 57 30.36 -7.91 1.85
C SER A 57 30.49 -8.52 0.44
N SER A 58 29.57 -9.40 0.04
CA SER A 58 29.55 -9.99 -1.32
C SER A 58 29.40 -8.91 -2.41
N ILE A 59 28.56 -7.89 -2.18
CA ILE A 59 28.36 -6.77 -3.10
C ILE A 59 29.64 -5.94 -3.21
N LEU A 60 30.36 -5.72 -2.11
CA LEU A 60 31.63 -5.00 -2.11
C LEU A 60 32.73 -5.78 -2.83
N GLU A 61 32.82 -7.09 -2.61
CA GLU A 61 33.74 -7.98 -3.34
C GLU A 61 33.49 -7.93 -4.85
N GLN A 62 32.23 -8.02 -5.28
CA GLN A 62 31.86 -7.92 -6.69
C GLN A 62 32.22 -6.56 -7.30
N LYS A 63 32.08 -5.46 -6.54
CA LYS A 63 32.50 -4.13 -6.99
C LYS A 63 34.02 -4.04 -7.18
N ILE A 64 34.80 -4.69 -6.32
CA ILE A 64 36.27 -4.72 -6.41
C ILE A 64 36.73 -5.56 -7.60
N LEU A 65 36.05 -6.67 -7.89
CA LEU A 65 36.33 -7.54 -9.03
C LEU A 65 35.99 -6.91 -10.40
N GLY A 66 35.36 -5.73 -10.43
CA GLY A 66 35.09 -4.96 -11.65
C GLY A 66 34.07 -5.60 -12.60
N HIS A 67 33.45 -6.71 -12.23
CA HIS A 67 32.53 -7.48 -13.08
C HIS A 67 31.09 -7.22 -12.67
N GLN A 68 30.53 -6.08 -13.09
CA GLN A 68 29.09 -5.83 -12.98
C GLN A 68 28.56 -5.30 -14.32
N SER A 69 27.72 -6.10 -14.98
CA SER A 69 26.85 -5.66 -16.06
C SER A 69 25.85 -4.63 -15.50
N LYS A 70 26.17 -3.34 -15.65
CA LYS A 70 25.33 -2.23 -15.15
C LYS A 70 23.86 -2.33 -15.59
N GLN A 71 23.61 -2.88 -16.78
CA GLN A 71 22.26 -3.07 -17.33
C GLN A 71 21.41 -4.07 -16.53
N ASP A 72 22.01 -5.10 -15.92
CA ASP A 72 21.24 -6.10 -15.18
C ASP A 72 20.69 -5.53 -13.86
N LEU A 73 21.43 -4.63 -13.20
CA LEU A 73 21.03 -4.02 -11.92
C LEU A 73 20.00 -2.89 -12.06
N GLU A 74 19.77 -2.38 -13.27
CA GLU A 74 18.73 -1.38 -13.52
C GLU A 74 17.34 -2.04 -13.44
N GLU A 75 17.19 -3.20 -14.09
CA GLU A 75 15.91 -3.89 -14.24
C GLU A 75 15.70 -5.01 -13.21
N THR A 76 16.79 -5.59 -12.70
CA THR A 76 16.74 -6.66 -11.70
C THR A 76 17.43 -6.27 -10.40
N GLY A 77 17.05 -6.94 -9.32
CA GLY A 77 17.67 -6.78 -8.01
C GLY A 77 17.84 -8.11 -7.29
N ARG A 78 18.50 -8.07 -6.14
CA ARG A 78 18.69 -9.23 -5.25
C ARG A 78 18.13 -8.95 -3.87
N VAL A 79 17.45 -9.92 -3.29
CA VAL A 79 16.95 -9.83 -1.91
C VAL A 79 18.14 -9.82 -0.95
N LEU A 80 18.27 -8.77 -0.14
CA LEU A 80 19.25 -8.67 0.93
C LEU A 80 18.77 -9.39 2.19
N THR A 81 17.54 -9.10 2.59
CA THR A 81 16.92 -9.63 3.82
C THR A 81 15.42 -9.75 3.60
N ILE A 82 14.82 -10.78 4.18
CA ILE A 82 13.37 -10.99 4.20
C ILE A 82 12.91 -11.27 5.63
N GLY A 83 11.84 -10.59 6.06
CA GLY A 83 11.24 -10.82 7.37
C GLY A 83 9.89 -10.14 7.50
N ASP A 84 8.95 -10.79 8.18
CA ASP A 84 7.59 -10.30 8.43
C ASP A 84 6.86 -9.79 7.16
N GLY A 85 7.07 -10.47 6.03
CA GLY A 85 6.49 -10.07 4.74
C GLY A 85 7.09 -8.82 4.10
N ILE A 86 8.24 -8.35 4.58
CA ILE A 86 9.00 -7.22 4.00
C ILE A 86 10.34 -7.73 3.48
N ALA A 87 10.58 -7.52 2.18
CA ALA A 87 11.86 -7.79 1.52
C ALA A 87 12.62 -6.48 1.30
N ARG A 88 13.91 -6.47 1.67
CA ARG A 88 14.84 -5.43 1.24
C ARG A 88 15.58 -5.92 0.01
N VAL A 89 15.56 -5.14 -1.06
CA VAL A 89 16.12 -5.54 -2.35
C VAL A 89 17.21 -4.55 -2.75
N TYR A 90 18.39 -5.08 -3.10
CA TYR A 90 19.48 -4.32 -3.70
C TYR A 90 19.32 -4.27 -5.22
N GLY A 91 19.57 -3.11 -5.83
CA GLY A 91 19.42 -2.91 -7.28
C GLY A 91 18.11 -2.22 -7.62
N LEU A 92 17.46 -2.63 -8.72
CA LEU A 92 16.20 -2.05 -9.20
C LEU A 92 16.26 -0.51 -9.35
N LYS A 93 17.36 0.04 -9.86
CA LYS A 93 17.62 1.50 -9.85
C LYS A 93 16.51 2.35 -10.50
N ASN A 94 15.88 1.82 -11.55
CA ASN A 94 14.84 2.55 -12.28
C ASN A 94 13.45 2.42 -11.65
N ILE A 95 13.29 1.78 -10.48
CA ILE A 95 11.97 1.35 -9.98
C ILE A 95 11.15 2.55 -9.55
N GLN A 96 9.84 2.50 -9.79
CA GLN A 96 8.91 3.52 -9.36
C GLN A 96 8.32 3.18 -8.00
N ALA A 97 7.90 4.21 -7.27
CA ALA A 97 7.10 4.00 -6.07
C ALA A 97 5.74 3.38 -6.46
N GLU A 98 5.24 2.45 -5.65
CA GLU A 98 4.00 1.71 -5.91
C GLU A 98 4.06 0.81 -7.17
N GLU A 99 5.27 0.49 -7.64
CA GLU A 99 5.47 -0.45 -8.74
C GLU A 99 5.36 -1.90 -8.25
N MET A 100 4.77 -2.75 -9.10
CA MET A 100 4.75 -4.20 -8.89
C MET A 100 6.11 -4.82 -9.23
N VAL A 101 6.55 -5.75 -8.38
CA VAL A 101 7.71 -6.60 -8.62
C VAL A 101 7.34 -8.07 -8.53
N GLU A 102 8.14 -8.90 -9.18
CA GLU A 102 8.00 -10.35 -9.19
C GLU A 102 9.30 -10.98 -8.67
N PHE A 103 9.16 -11.85 -7.68
CA PHE A 103 10.26 -12.64 -7.13
C PHE A 103 10.50 -13.87 -7.99
N SER A 104 11.71 -14.44 -7.95
CA SER A 104 12.07 -15.70 -8.61
C SER A 104 11.13 -16.87 -8.29
N SER A 105 10.49 -16.84 -7.12
CA SER A 105 9.47 -17.80 -6.68
C SER A 105 8.09 -17.64 -7.33
N GLY A 106 7.88 -16.62 -8.15
CA GLY A 106 6.59 -16.25 -8.76
C GLY A 106 5.67 -15.47 -7.83
N LEU A 107 6.10 -15.21 -6.59
CA LEU A 107 5.38 -14.31 -5.70
C LEU A 107 5.51 -12.87 -6.20
N LYS A 108 4.48 -12.09 -5.92
CA LYS A 108 4.45 -10.66 -6.28
C LYS A 108 4.71 -9.81 -5.05
N GLY A 109 5.19 -8.60 -5.27
CA GLY A 109 5.31 -7.59 -4.23
C GLY A 109 5.09 -6.19 -4.78
N MET A 110 5.05 -5.22 -3.88
CA MET A 110 4.95 -3.81 -4.22
C MET A 110 6.08 -3.02 -3.57
N ALA A 111 6.76 -2.20 -4.36
CA ALA A 111 7.78 -1.29 -3.86
C ALA A 111 7.13 -0.11 -3.13
N LEU A 112 7.41 0.03 -1.83
CA LEU A 112 6.88 1.11 -1.01
C LEU A 112 7.94 2.15 -0.66
N ASN A 113 9.09 1.70 -0.17
CA ASN A 113 10.16 2.60 0.27
C ASN A 113 11.32 2.55 -0.72
N LEU A 114 11.74 3.71 -1.22
CA LEU A 114 12.89 3.84 -2.11
C LEU A 114 14.01 4.51 -1.32
N GLU A 115 14.98 3.71 -0.87
CA GLU A 115 16.19 4.20 -0.21
C GLU A 115 17.34 4.33 -1.21
N PRO A 116 18.39 5.12 -0.91
CA PRO A 116 19.52 5.27 -1.82
C PRO A 116 20.23 3.94 -2.16
N ASP A 117 20.28 3.03 -1.19
CA ASP A 117 21.05 1.79 -1.28
C ASP A 117 20.19 0.54 -1.49
N ASN A 118 18.90 0.60 -1.16
CA ASN A 118 17.99 -0.54 -1.24
C ASN A 118 16.53 -0.10 -1.48
N VAL A 119 15.69 -1.06 -1.82
CA VAL A 119 14.25 -0.87 -2.03
C VAL A 119 13.48 -1.76 -1.05
N GLY A 120 12.57 -1.15 -0.30
CA GLY A 120 11.64 -1.85 0.58
C GLY A 120 10.41 -2.32 -0.19
N VAL A 121 10.28 -3.64 -0.33
CA VAL A 121 9.18 -4.31 -1.04
C VAL A 121 8.30 -5.05 -0.03
N VAL A 122 7.00 -4.80 -0.06
CA VAL A 122 6.02 -5.62 0.67
C VAL A 122 5.64 -6.82 -0.19
N VAL A 123 5.74 -8.01 0.37
CA VAL A 123 5.46 -9.27 -0.31
C VAL A 123 3.97 -9.60 -0.22
N PHE A 124 3.38 -9.95 -1.36
CA PHE A 124 2.02 -10.47 -1.44
C PHE A 124 2.05 -11.99 -1.40
N GLY A 125 1.88 -12.56 -0.21
CA GLY A 125 1.80 -14.00 -0.02
C GLY A 125 2.63 -14.48 1.17
N ASN A 126 3.15 -15.70 1.06
CA ASN A 126 3.94 -16.34 2.09
C ASN A 126 5.43 -16.06 1.84
N ASP A 127 6.09 -15.37 2.77
CA ASP A 127 7.50 -14.98 2.68
C ASP A 127 8.47 -16.17 2.76
N ARG A 128 8.04 -17.33 3.28
CA ARG A 128 8.87 -18.55 3.38
C ARG A 128 9.46 -19.07 2.07
N LEU A 129 8.87 -18.69 0.94
CA LEU A 129 9.33 -19.09 -0.39
C LEU A 129 10.43 -18.18 -0.94
N ILE A 130 10.71 -17.06 -0.27
CA ILE A 130 11.73 -16.08 -0.66
C ILE A 130 12.93 -16.27 0.25
N LYS A 131 14.12 -16.26 -0.34
CA LYS A 131 15.40 -16.38 0.36
C LYS A 131 16.28 -15.18 0.06
N GLU A 132 17.27 -14.97 0.91
CA GLU A 132 18.35 -14.02 0.63
C GLU A 132 19.09 -14.44 -0.64
N GLY A 133 19.47 -13.45 -1.45
CA GLY A 133 20.09 -13.65 -2.77
C GLY A 133 19.10 -13.88 -3.92
N ASP A 134 17.81 -14.08 -3.65
CA ASP A 134 16.81 -14.30 -4.71
C ASP A 134 16.71 -13.10 -5.66
N ILE A 135 16.50 -13.41 -6.94
CA ILE A 135 16.36 -12.39 -7.98
C ILE A 135 14.95 -11.81 -7.93
N VAL A 136 14.87 -10.49 -7.96
CA VAL A 136 13.63 -9.72 -8.07
C VAL A 136 13.63 -9.00 -9.41
N LYS A 137 12.54 -9.12 -10.14
CA LYS A 137 12.32 -8.44 -11.42
C LYS A 137 11.22 -7.43 -11.28
N ARG A 138 11.40 -6.27 -11.91
CA ARG A 138 10.31 -5.31 -12.03
C ARG A 138 9.29 -5.75 -13.06
N THR A 139 8.06 -5.28 -12.92
CA THR A 139 7.02 -5.49 -13.94
C THR A 139 6.83 -4.29 -14.86
N GLY A 140 7.37 -3.11 -14.52
CA GLY A 140 7.21 -1.88 -15.29
C GLY A 140 5.84 -1.21 -15.14
N ALA A 141 4.97 -1.75 -14.28
CA ALA A 141 3.62 -1.26 -14.08
C ALA A 141 3.35 -0.95 -12.60
N ILE A 142 2.73 0.21 -12.35
CA ILE A 142 2.09 0.53 -11.08
C ILE A 142 0.99 -0.51 -10.82
N VAL A 143 0.77 -0.86 -9.55
CA VAL A 143 -0.24 -1.84 -9.14
C VAL A 143 -1.57 -1.63 -9.86
N ASP A 144 -1.94 -2.64 -10.64
CA ASP A 144 -3.18 -2.69 -11.40
C ASP A 144 -3.91 -4.01 -11.17
N VAL A 145 -5.22 -3.98 -11.40
CA VAL A 145 -6.11 -5.13 -11.22
C VAL A 145 -7.00 -5.30 -12.45
N PRO A 146 -7.36 -6.55 -12.82
CA PRO A 146 -8.35 -6.78 -13.86
C PRO A 146 -9.70 -6.19 -13.46
N THR A 147 -10.38 -5.57 -14.43
CA THR A 147 -11.72 -4.99 -14.24
C THR A 147 -12.63 -5.35 -15.41
N GLY A 148 -13.92 -5.46 -15.13
CA GLY A 148 -14.93 -5.78 -16.13
C GLY A 148 -16.15 -6.48 -15.52
N ASP A 149 -17.18 -6.65 -16.34
CA ASP A 149 -18.43 -7.29 -15.94
C ASP A 149 -18.23 -8.80 -15.71
N GLU A 150 -17.13 -9.37 -16.21
CA GLU A 150 -16.74 -10.77 -16.00
C GLU A 150 -16.44 -11.10 -14.53
N LEU A 151 -16.28 -10.09 -13.67
CA LEU A 151 -16.12 -10.24 -12.22
C LEU A 151 -17.44 -10.50 -11.49
N LEU A 152 -18.59 -10.23 -12.12
CA LEU A 152 -19.89 -10.39 -11.48
C LEU A 152 -20.13 -11.87 -11.11
N GLY A 153 -20.45 -12.11 -9.84
CA GLY A 153 -20.68 -13.46 -9.29
C GLY A 153 -19.40 -14.28 -9.04
N ARG A 154 -18.22 -13.69 -9.22
CA ARG A 154 -16.91 -14.29 -8.93
C ARG A 154 -16.39 -13.85 -7.57
N VAL A 155 -15.54 -14.68 -6.97
CA VAL A 155 -14.79 -14.30 -5.75
C VAL A 155 -13.32 -14.19 -6.11
N VAL A 156 -12.73 -13.02 -5.87
CA VAL A 156 -11.35 -12.69 -6.23
C VAL A 156 -10.55 -12.24 -5.01
N ASP A 157 -9.23 -12.41 -5.09
CA ASP A 157 -8.29 -11.79 -4.15
C ASP A 157 -8.06 -10.30 -4.48
N ALA A 158 -7.20 -9.64 -3.69
CA ALA A 158 -6.89 -8.22 -3.86
C ALA A 158 -6.11 -7.89 -5.15
N LEU A 159 -5.48 -8.89 -5.79
CA LEU A 159 -4.78 -8.75 -7.07
C LEU A 159 -5.68 -9.10 -8.27
N GLY A 160 -6.92 -9.51 -8.01
CA GLY A 160 -7.91 -9.91 -9.00
C GLY A 160 -7.76 -11.35 -9.48
N ASN A 161 -7.03 -12.21 -8.77
CA ASN A 161 -6.98 -13.64 -9.08
C ASN A 161 -8.25 -14.33 -8.53
N PRO A 162 -8.90 -15.21 -9.29
CA PRO A 162 -10.08 -15.93 -8.82
C PRO A 162 -9.71 -16.97 -7.76
N ILE A 163 -10.48 -17.00 -6.67
CA ILE A 163 -10.32 -17.94 -5.55
C ILE A 163 -11.56 -18.82 -5.33
N ASP A 164 -12.55 -18.73 -6.23
CA ASP A 164 -13.80 -19.47 -6.16
C ASP A 164 -13.77 -20.86 -6.84
N GLY A 165 -12.65 -21.22 -7.49
CA GLY A 165 -12.51 -22.50 -8.19
C GLY A 165 -13.34 -22.63 -9.48
N LYS A 166 -13.96 -21.54 -9.97
CA LYS A 166 -14.81 -21.54 -11.18
C LYS A 166 -14.03 -21.30 -12.48
N GLY A 167 -12.72 -21.53 -12.48
CA GLY A 167 -11.82 -21.28 -13.61
C GLY A 167 -11.26 -19.85 -13.67
N PRO A 168 -10.52 -19.48 -14.73
CA PRO A 168 -9.91 -18.15 -14.87
C PRO A 168 -10.95 -17.05 -15.15
N LEU A 169 -10.50 -15.79 -15.10
CA LEU A 169 -11.29 -14.62 -15.48
C LEU A 169 -10.90 -14.16 -16.88
N ASN A 170 -11.89 -13.96 -17.76
CA ASN A 170 -11.67 -13.49 -19.14
C ASN A 170 -11.79 -11.97 -19.27
N THR A 171 -11.21 -11.22 -18.33
CA THR A 171 -11.23 -9.75 -18.34
C THR A 171 -10.25 -9.18 -19.36
N LYS A 172 -10.71 -8.28 -20.24
CA LYS A 172 -9.86 -7.61 -21.24
C LYS A 172 -9.22 -6.32 -20.74
N LYS A 173 -9.73 -5.74 -19.66
CA LYS A 173 -9.31 -4.43 -19.14
C LYS A 173 -8.60 -4.59 -17.81
N ARG A 174 -7.60 -3.74 -17.59
CA ARG A 174 -6.92 -3.57 -16.30
C ARG A 174 -6.99 -2.10 -15.90
N ALA A 175 -7.13 -1.84 -14.61
CA ALA A 175 -7.17 -0.50 -14.06
C ALA A 175 -6.16 -0.38 -12.91
N ARG A 176 -5.45 0.76 -12.85
CA ARG A 176 -4.55 1.06 -11.72
C ARG A 176 -5.36 1.24 -10.44
N VAL A 177 -4.80 0.84 -9.31
CA VAL A 177 -5.48 1.00 -8.01
C VAL A 177 -5.41 2.45 -7.52
N GLY A 178 -4.27 3.12 -7.72
CA GLY A 178 -4.01 4.51 -7.28
C GLY A 178 -4.56 5.60 -8.22
N ILE A 179 -5.82 5.51 -8.65
CA ILE A 179 -6.42 6.53 -9.53
C ILE A 179 -6.85 7.76 -8.71
N LYS A 180 -6.52 8.95 -9.20
CA LYS A 180 -6.95 10.21 -8.58
C LYS A 180 -8.48 10.34 -8.65
N ALA A 181 -9.10 10.64 -7.51
CA ALA A 181 -10.54 10.84 -7.44
C ALA A 181 -11.01 12.02 -8.32
N PRO A 182 -12.27 11.98 -8.82
CA PRO A 182 -12.85 13.09 -9.59
C PRO A 182 -12.84 14.40 -8.80
N GLY A 183 -12.55 15.50 -9.51
CA GLY A 183 -12.60 16.87 -8.95
C GLY A 183 -14.03 17.34 -8.64
N ILE A 184 -14.22 18.65 -8.46
CA ILE A 184 -15.52 19.23 -8.10
C ILE A 184 -16.48 19.25 -9.30
N ILE A 185 -16.02 19.77 -10.44
CA ILE A 185 -16.81 19.98 -11.67
C ILE A 185 -17.54 18.72 -12.17
N PRO A 186 -16.94 17.52 -12.23
CA PRO A 186 -17.64 16.34 -12.75
C PRO A 186 -18.67 15.74 -11.76
N ARG A 187 -18.83 16.30 -10.55
CA ARG A 187 -19.77 15.78 -9.55
C ARG A 187 -21.14 16.44 -9.72
N ILE A 188 -22.17 15.65 -9.47
CA ILE A 188 -23.55 16.11 -9.40
C ILE A 188 -24.07 15.83 -8.00
N SER A 189 -24.94 16.69 -7.48
CA SER A 189 -25.60 16.44 -6.20
C SER A 189 -26.37 15.12 -6.24
N VAL A 190 -26.27 14.35 -5.14
CA VAL A 190 -26.98 13.09 -4.99
C VAL A 190 -28.48 13.34 -4.97
N ARG A 191 -29.20 12.77 -5.94
CA ARG A 191 -30.68 12.90 -6.08
C ARG A 191 -31.39 11.56 -6.17
N GLU A 192 -30.67 10.48 -6.48
CA GLU A 192 -31.24 9.15 -6.63
C GLU A 192 -31.10 8.37 -5.31
N PRO A 193 -32.18 7.80 -4.78
CA PRO A 193 -32.11 7.00 -3.56
C PRO A 193 -31.50 5.62 -3.83
N MET A 194 -30.81 5.08 -2.82
CA MET A 194 -30.40 3.68 -2.75
C MET A 194 -31.27 3.01 -1.68
N GLN A 195 -32.17 2.13 -2.12
CA GLN A 195 -33.17 1.51 -1.24
C GLN A 195 -32.55 0.34 -0.50
N THR A 196 -32.47 0.42 0.83
CA THR A 196 -31.89 -0.65 1.65
C THR A 196 -32.90 -1.76 1.95
N GLY A 197 -34.20 -1.45 1.96
CA GLY A 197 -35.27 -2.35 2.34
C GLY A 197 -35.53 -2.38 3.85
N MET A 198 -34.75 -1.64 4.64
CA MET A 198 -34.91 -1.52 6.08
C MET A 198 -35.68 -0.26 6.42
N LYS A 199 -36.86 -0.41 7.03
CA LYS A 199 -37.72 0.73 7.44
C LYS A 199 -36.97 1.77 8.26
N ALA A 200 -36.17 1.33 9.23
CA ALA A 200 -35.43 2.24 10.10
C ALA A 200 -34.39 3.07 9.32
N VAL A 201 -33.72 2.48 8.33
CA VAL A 201 -32.70 3.18 7.54
C VAL A 201 -33.38 4.06 6.49
N ASP A 202 -34.26 3.50 5.67
CA ASP A 202 -34.87 4.22 4.55
C ASP A 202 -35.79 5.37 5.01
N SER A 203 -36.35 5.32 6.22
CA SER A 203 -37.20 6.40 6.76
C SER A 203 -36.44 7.44 7.59
N LEU A 204 -35.44 7.05 8.39
CA LEU A 204 -34.76 7.97 9.31
C LEU A 204 -33.43 8.48 8.77
N VAL A 205 -32.68 7.63 8.07
CA VAL A 205 -31.32 7.92 7.60
C VAL A 205 -31.18 7.43 6.14
N PRO A 206 -31.90 8.06 5.19
CA PRO A 206 -31.92 7.60 3.81
C PRO A 206 -30.54 7.74 3.15
N ILE A 207 -30.18 6.74 2.34
CA ILE A 207 -28.89 6.69 1.65
C ILE A 207 -29.12 6.98 0.16
N GLY A 208 -28.35 7.89 -0.41
CA GLY A 208 -28.39 8.19 -1.86
C GLY A 208 -27.25 7.55 -2.66
N ARG A 209 -27.45 7.40 -3.97
CA ARG A 209 -26.43 6.89 -4.90
C ARG A 209 -25.31 7.93 -5.07
N GLY A 210 -24.08 7.54 -4.72
CA GLY A 210 -22.91 8.44 -4.69
C GLY A 210 -22.62 9.05 -3.32
N GLN A 211 -23.39 8.69 -2.29
CA GLN A 211 -23.12 9.03 -0.89
C GLN A 211 -22.19 7.98 -0.24
N ARG A 212 -21.48 8.39 0.82
CA ARG A 212 -20.74 7.49 1.71
C ARG A 212 -21.43 7.47 3.05
N GLU A 213 -21.80 6.29 3.53
CA GLU A 213 -22.47 6.10 4.81
C GLU A 213 -21.65 5.18 5.70
N LEU A 214 -21.54 5.51 6.99
CA LEU A 214 -20.72 4.78 7.95
C LEU A 214 -21.59 3.88 8.83
N ILE A 215 -21.41 2.56 8.71
CA ILE A 215 -22.00 1.58 9.63
C ILE A 215 -21.04 1.35 10.79
N ILE A 216 -21.29 1.98 11.93
CA ILE A 216 -20.48 1.86 13.16
C ILE A 216 -21.27 1.18 14.28
N GLY A 217 -20.57 0.44 15.14
CA GLY A 217 -21.16 -0.24 16.30
C GLY A 217 -20.26 -1.33 16.85
N ASP A 218 -20.66 -1.92 17.97
CA ASP A 218 -19.89 -2.95 18.68
C ASP A 218 -19.82 -4.30 17.93
N ARG A 219 -19.01 -5.23 18.44
CA ARG A 219 -18.95 -6.58 17.88
C ARG A 219 -20.34 -7.23 17.96
N GLN A 220 -20.69 -8.01 16.94
CA GLN A 220 -21.93 -8.77 16.89
C GLN A 220 -23.25 -7.95 16.91
N THR A 221 -23.22 -6.65 16.61
CA THR A 221 -24.42 -5.79 16.55
C THR A 221 -25.13 -5.78 15.18
N GLY A 222 -24.92 -6.80 14.35
CA GLY A 222 -25.61 -6.89 13.05
C GLY A 222 -25.08 -6.00 11.92
N LYS A 223 -23.91 -5.34 12.07
CA LYS A 223 -23.30 -4.51 11.00
C LYS A 223 -23.22 -5.21 9.65
N THR A 224 -22.78 -6.47 9.64
CA THR A 224 -22.72 -7.28 8.41
C THR A 224 -24.11 -7.59 7.87
N ALA A 225 -25.08 -7.88 8.74
CA ALA A 225 -26.45 -8.20 8.31
C ALA A 225 -27.08 -7.01 7.56
N VAL A 226 -26.95 -5.80 8.10
CA VAL A 226 -27.41 -4.56 7.46
C VAL A 226 -26.87 -4.43 6.03
N ALA A 227 -25.56 -4.65 5.83
CA ALA A 227 -24.94 -4.56 4.50
C ALA A 227 -25.42 -5.68 3.54
N ILE A 228 -25.58 -6.90 4.04
CA ILE A 228 -25.98 -8.06 3.21
C ILE A 228 -27.45 -7.99 2.83
N ASP A 229 -28.32 -7.62 3.75
CA ASP A 229 -29.74 -7.45 3.47
C ASP A 229 -29.95 -6.30 2.46
N THR A 230 -29.13 -5.26 2.54
CA THR A 230 -29.09 -4.18 1.53
C THR A 230 -28.74 -4.72 0.13
N ILE A 231 -27.75 -5.63 0.02
CA ILE A 231 -27.35 -6.25 -1.25
C ILE A 231 -28.50 -7.12 -1.79
N ILE A 232 -29.10 -7.95 -0.94
CA ILE A 232 -30.20 -8.85 -1.32
C ILE A 232 -31.40 -8.06 -1.82
N ASN A 233 -31.73 -6.92 -1.20
CA ASN A 233 -32.84 -6.06 -1.62
C ASN A 233 -32.68 -5.56 -3.08
N GLN A 234 -31.45 -5.42 -3.58
CA GLN A 234 -31.20 -4.93 -4.95
C GLN A 234 -31.62 -5.92 -6.03
N LYS A 235 -31.80 -7.20 -5.70
CA LYS A 235 -32.28 -8.24 -6.64
C LYS A 235 -33.54 -7.78 -7.40
N ARG A 236 -34.48 -7.16 -6.70
CA ARG A 236 -35.75 -6.66 -7.27
C ARG A 236 -35.54 -5.64 -8.40
N PHE A 237 -34.55 -4.76 -8.27
CA PHE A 237 -34.25 -3.76 -9.28
C PHE A 237 -33.38 -4.31 -10.41
N ASN A 238 -32.53 -5.29 -10.10
CA ASN A 238 -31.67 -5.95 -11.07
C ASN A 238 -32.46 -6.87 -12.01
N ASP A 239 -33.45 -7.60 -11.48
CA ASP A 239 -34.32 -8.50 -12.23
C ASP A 239 -35.37 -7.76 -13.08
N ALA A 240 -35.76 -6.55 -12.66
CA ALA A 240 -36.73 -5.72 -13.38
C ALA A 240 -36.25 -5.21 -14.75
N GLY A 241 -34.97 -5.40 -15.09
CA GLY A 241 -34.41 -5.09 -16.41
C GLY A 241 -34.17 -3.61 -16.71
N GLU A 242 -34.57 -2.68 -15.83
CA GLU A 242 -34.34 -1.25 -16.00
C GLU A 242 -32.88 -0.86 -15.67
N GLU A 243 -32.04 -0.67 -16.69
CA GLU A 243 -30.60 -0.35 -16.53
C GLU A 243 -30.32 0.80 -15.55
N LYS A 244 -31.12 1.87 -15.60
CA LYS A 244 -30.93 3.03 -14.69
C LYS A 244 -31.14 2.67 -13.22
N LYS A 245 -32.00 1.70 -12.93
CA LYS A 245 -32.31 1.27 -11.56
C LYS A 245 -31.42 0.14 -11.08
N LYS A 246 -30.68 -0.54 -11.97
CA LYS A 246 -29.73 -1.59 -11.56
C LYS A 246 -28.69 -1.05 -10.59
N LEU A 247 -28.27 -1.91 -9.69
CA LEU A 247 -27.19 -1.64 -8.74
C LEU A 247 -26.32 -2.88 -8.60
N TYR A 248 -25.08 -2.78 -9.09
CA TYR A 248 -24.06 -3.80 -8.90
C TYR A 248 -23.40 -3.62 -7.53
N CYS A 249 -23.32 -4.71 -6.76
CA CYS A 249 -22.79 -4.70 -5.41
C CYS A 249 -21.42 -5.38 -5.35
N ILE A 250 -20.47 -4.73 -4.66
CA ILE A 250 -19.14 -5.28 -4.40
C ILE A 250 -18.98 -5.38 -2.88
N TYR A 251 -18.76 -6.58 -2.36
CA TYR A 251 -18.49 -6.82 -0.95
C TYR A 251 -17.00 -7.12 -0.73
N VAL A 252 -16.34 -6.31 0.11
CA VAL A 252 -14.90 -6.47 0.40
C VAL A 252 -14.73 -6.99 1.82
N ALA A 253 -14.25 -8.24 1.95
CA ALA A 253 -13.98 -8.87 3.24
C ALA A 253 -12.51 -8.66 3.65
N ILE A 254 -12.27 -7.87 4.69
CA ILE A 254 -10.91 -7.59 5.20
C ILE A 254 -10.75 -8.23 6.57
N GLY A 255 -9.74 -9.09 6.73
CA GLY A 255 -9.41 -9.73 8.02
C GLY A 255 -10.47 -10.72 8.53
N GLN A 256 -11.43 -11.13 7.69
CA GLN A 256 -12.45 -12.11 8.06
C GLN A 256 -11.95 -13.55 7.89
N LYS A 257 -12.51 -14.48 8.69
CA LYS A 257 -12.23 -15.91 8.53
C LYS A 257 -12.81 -16.40 7.19
N ARG A 258 -12.06 -17.27 6.49
CA ARG A 258 -12.49 -17.87 5.21
C ARG A 258 -13.86 -18.56 5.31
N SER A 259 -14.15 -19.24 6.43
CA SER A 259 -15.44 -19.89 6.65
C SER A 259 -16.61 -18.92 6.70
N THR A 260 -16.42 -17.74 7.30
CA THR A 260 -17.44 -16.69 7.35
C THR A 260 -17.73 -16.13 5.95
N VAL A 261 -16.69 -15.92 5.15
CA VAL A 261 -16.85 -15.47 3.75
C VAL A 261 -17.55 -16.54 2.91
N ALA A 262 -17.21 -17.82 3.08
CA ALA A 262 -17.88 -18.91 2.38
C ALA A 262 -19.38 -19.00 2.73
N GLN A 263 -19.74 -18.86 4.02
CA GLN A 263 -21.14 -18.79 4.45
C GLN A 263 -21.87 -17.57 3.85
N LEU A 264 -21.18 -16.45 3.74
CA LEU A 264 -21.72 -15.23 3.13
C LEU A 264 -22.05 -15.42 1.65
N VAL A 265 -21.09 -15.96 0.88
CA VAL A 265 -21.27 -16.26 -0.55
C VAL A 265 -22.42 -17.24 -0.73
N LYS A 266 -22.51 -18.27 0.10
CA LYS A 266 -23.63 -19.21 0.09
C LYS A 266 -24.96 -18.49 0.33
N ARG A 267 -25.05 -17.66 1.37
CA ARG A 267 -26.27 -16.89 1.68
C ARG A 267 -26.70 -15.96 0.54
N LEU A 268 -25.75 -15.33 -0.15
CA LEU A 268 -26.02 -14.49 -1.32
C LEU A 268 -26.43 -15.31 -2.56
N THR A 269 -26.02 -16.57 -2.66
CA THR A 269 -26.39 -17.47 -3.76
C THR A 269 -27.78 -18.06 -3.53
N ASP A 270 -28.13 -18.35 -2.28
CA ASP A 270 -29.42 -18.95 -1.89
C ASP A 270 -30.59 -17.93 -1.88
N ALA A 271 -30.29 -16.63 -1.82
CA ALA A 271 -31.28 -15.53 -1.70
C ALA A 271 -31.84 -15.06 -3.05
#